data_AF-A0A552UWJ6-F1
#
_entry.id   AF-A0A552UWJ6-F1
#
_cell.length_a   1.000
_cell.length_b   1.000
_cell.length_c   1.000
_cell.angle_alpha   90.00
_cell.angle_beta   90.00
_cell.angle_gamma   90.00
#
_symmetry.space_group_name_H-M   'P 1'
#
loop_
_entity.id
_entity.type
_entity.pdbx_description
1 polymer ?
#
loop_
_entity_poly.entity_id
_entity_poly.type
_entity_poly.pdbx_seq_one_letter_code
_entity_poly.pdbx_strand_id
1 'polypeptide(L)'
;MKTKILLLLIVIPPLLISCTVMENVGSIKQSLLTPETFKITQKGVWVLLDGSEVDQKSSLFTILKNNAQLNILTKKGDKYYLPNALGAFIRSSNYSGKGVDTDANRLAGSFQDDMLKAHSHKFEGAARNDVSGRGSNSKYAWNPATYSTEPEGGAETRPKNISMYTYIKVDK
;
A
#
# COMPACT_ATOMS: atom_id res chain seq x y z
N MET A 1 16.84 74.72 -32.74
CA MET A 1 17.39 73.50 -32.11
C MET A 1 16.29 72.46 -32.04
N LYS A 2 16.38 71.36 -32.80
CA LYS A 2 15.40 70.26 -32.78
C LYS A 2 15.98 69.12 -31.94
N THR A 3 15.43 68.91 -30.75
CA THR A 3 15.85 67.84 -29.84
C THR A 3 15.19 66.53 -30.29
N LYS A 4 15.97 65.58 -30.80
CA LYS A 4 15.51 64.21 -31.06
C LYS A 4 15.56 63.44 -29.74
N ILE A 5 14.40 63.04 -29.22
CA ILE A 5 14.30 62.07 -28.12
C ILE A 5 14.31 60.68 -28.75
N LEU A 6 15.36 59.91 -28.47
CA LEU A 6 15.51 58.52 -28.90
C LEU A 6 14.90 57.63 -27.82
N LEU A 7 13.72 57.05 -28.08
CA LEU A 7 13.07 56.09 -27.19
C LEU A 7 13.73 54.72 -27.39
N LEU A 8 14.50 54.25 -26.41
CA LEU A 8 15.09 52.91 -26.41
C LEU A 8 14.06 51.91 -25.86
N LEU A 9 13.38 51.18 -26.74
CA LEU A 9 12.51 50.07 -26.36
C LEU A 9 13.35 48.86 -25.96
N ILE A 10 13.47 48.61 -24.65
CA ILE A 10 14.05 47.38 -24.11
C ILE A 10 12.98 46.28 -24.21
N VAL A 11 13.10 45.42 -25.21
CA VAL A 11 12.29 44.20 -25.32
C VAL A 11 12.87 43.17 -24.36
N ILE A 12 12.25 43.03 -23.18
CA ILE A 12 12.56 41.94 -22.25
C ILE A 12 11.97 40.66 -22.86
N PRO A 13 12.78 39.65 -23.24
CA PRO A 13 12.24 38.42 -23.78
C PRO A 13 11.41 37.72 -22.70
N PRO A 14 10.22 37.18 -23.03
CA PRO A 14 9.43 36.43 -22.07
C PRO A 14 10.25 35.22 -21.60
N LEU A 15 10.43 35.12 -20.28
CA LEU A 15 11.01 33.95 -19.64
C LEU A 15 10.07 32.76 -19.92
N LEU A 16 10.41 31.96 -20.93
CA LEU A 16 9.75 30.69 -21.20
C LEU A 16 10.03 29.75 -20.03
N ILE A 17 9.14 29.77 -19.03
CA ILE A 17 9.08 28.73 -18.02
C ILE A 17 8.62 27.48 -18.77
N SER A 18 9.60 26.67 -19.20
CA SER A 18 9.34 25.31 -19.67
C SER A 18 8.82 24.52 -18.47
N CYS A 19 7.51 24.56 -18.27
CA CYS A 19 6.80 23.64 -17.38
C CYS A 19 6.84 22.28 -18.07
N THR A 20 7.98 21.60 -17.99
CA THR A 20 8.04 20.18 -18.31
C THR A 20 7.12 19.47 -17.34
N VAL A 21 5.91 19.15 -17.77
CA VAL A 21 5.03 18.24 -17.06
C VAL A 21 5.85 16.97 -16.85
N MET A 22 6.22 16.69 -15.60
CA MET A 22 6.90 15.45 -15.24
C MET A 22 5.90 14.34 -15.48
N GLU A 23 5.91 13.76 -16.69
CA GLU A 23 4.94 12.74 -17.05
C GLU A 23 5.10 11.54 -16.11
N ASN A 24 4.14 11.43 -15.18
CA ASN A 24 3.83 10.26 -14.38
C ASN A 24 4.89 9.84 -13.34
N VAL A 25 5.70 10.77 -12.82
CA VAL A 25 6.57 10.48 -11.66
C VAL A 25 5.70 10.15 -10.44
N GLY A 26 6.03 9.09 -9.71
CA GLY A 26 5.23 8.55 -8.61
C GLY A 26 4.16 7.54 -9.03
N SER A 27 3.95 7.33 -10.34
CA SER A 27 3.00 6.33 -10.83
C SER A 27 3.50 4.90 -10.55
N ILE A 28 2.56 4.02 -10.24
CA ILE A 28 2.77 2.60 -10.03
C ILE A 28 2.37 1.81 -11.28
N LYS A 29 3.16 0.78 -11.63
CA LYS A 29 2.81 -0.22 -12.63
C LYS A 29 3.05 -1.62 -12.10
N GLN A 30 2.08 -2.51 -12.31
CA GLN A 30 2.27 -3.95 -12.13
C GLN A 30 2.62 -4.59 -13.48
N SER A 31 3.59 -5.48 -13.49
CA SER A 31 4.04 -6.16 -14.71
C SER A 31 4.46 -7.60 -14.46
N LEU A 32 4.34 -8.42 -15.50
CA LEU A 32 4.93 -9.76 -15.55
C LEU A 32 6.41 -9.74 -15.96
N LEU A 33 6.90 -8.60 -16.49
CA LEU A 33 8.29 -8.46 -16.91
C LEU A 33 9.21 -8.36 -15.69
N THR A 34 10.32 -9.09 -15.74
CA THR A 34 11.38 -9.00 -14.73
C THR A 34 11.99 -7.59 -14.70
N PRO A 35 12.67 -7.21 -13.61
CA PRO A 35 13.24 -5.86 -13.47
C PRO A 35 14.18 -5.47 -14.61
N GLU A 36 14.97 -6.42 -15.11
CA GLU A 36 15.93 -6.21 -16.20
C GLU A 36 15.19 -5.90 -17.50
N THR A 37 14.16 -6.69 -17.81
CA THR A 37 13.36 -6.54 -19.04
C THR A 37 12.46 -5.31 -18.98
N PHE A 38 11.90 -5.01 -17.81
CA PHE A 38 11.03 -3.86 -17.62
C PHE A 38 11.79 -2.54 -17.83
N LYS A 39 12.99 -2.42 -17.25
CA LYS A 39 13.81 -1.20 -17.35
C LYS A 39 14.17 -0.83 -18.79
N ILE A 40 14.45 -1.82 -19.65
CA ILE A 40 14.82 -1.55 -21.05
C ILE A 40 13.61 -1.33 -21.97
N THR A 41 12.43 -1.80 -21.58
CA THR A 41 11.21 -1.69 -22.40
C THR A 41 10.36 -0.46 -22.04
N GLN A 42 10.52 0.09 -20.84
CA GLN A 42 9.73 1.23 -20.38
C GLN A 42 10.48 2.54 -20.52
N LYS A 43 9.75 3.59 -20.94
CA LYS A 43 10.29 4.95 -20.94
C LYS A 43 10.36 5.49 -19.52
N GLY A 44 11.53 6.04 -19.20
CA GLY A 44 11.85 6.70 -17.95
C GLY A 44 12.51 5.82 -16.91
N VAL A 45 12.78 6.38 -15.73
CA VAL A 45 13.46 5.65 -14.66
C VAL A 45 12.44 4.98 -13.76
N TRP A 46 12.37 3.65 -13.84
CA TRP A 46 11.52 2.81 -13.02
C TRP A 46 12.35 1.92 -12.10
N VAL A 47 11.91 1.80 -10.85
CA VAL A 47 12.52 0.91 -9.85
C VAL A 47 11.46 0.02 -9.24
N LEU A 48 11.87 -1.13 -8.70
CA LEU A 48 10.98 -2.00 -7.94
C LEU A 48 10.53 -1.27 -6.67
N LEU A 49 9.29 -1.52 -6.27
CA LEU A 49 8.76 -1.07 -4.99
C LEU A 49 9.10 -2.12 -3.91
N ASP A 50 10.39 -2.32 -3.65
CA ASP A 50 10.96 -3.42 -2.86
C ASP A 50 11.61 -2.97 -1.55
N GLY A 51 11.41 -1.71 -1.15
CA GLY A 51 12.08 -1.14 0.02
C GLY A 51 13.48 -0.58 -0.24
N SER A 52 13.91 -0.51 -1.51
CA SER A 52 15.19 0.10 -1.88
C SER A 52 15.30 1.59 -1.51
N GLU A 53 16.55 2.04 -1.35
CA GLU A 53 16.88 3.44 -1.10
C GLU A 53 16.49 4.33 -2.29
N VAL A 54 15.83 5.45 -2.02
CA VAL A 54 15.48 6.46 -3.02
C VAL A 54 16.66 7.40 -3.23
N ASP A 55 17.05 7.60 -4.49
CA ASP A 55 17.99 8.67 -4.83
C ASP A 55 17.35 10.03 -4.48
N GLN A 56 17.97 10.77 -3.56
CA GLN A 56 17.48 12.07 -3.12
C GLN A 56 17.58 13.15 -4.19
N LYS A 57 18.26 12.88 -5.32
CA LYS A 57 18.27 13.73 -6.51
C LYS A 57 17.14 13.42 -7.49
N SER A 58 16.42 12.31 -7.30
CA SER A 58 15.32 11.92 -8.18
C SER A 58 14.18 12.93 -8.17
N SER A 59 13.46 12.99 -9.30
CA SER A 59 12.22 13.77 -9.41
C SER A 59 11.20 13.37 -8.34
N LEU A 60 11.04 12.07 -8.05
CA LEU A 60 10.12 11.58 -7.02
C LEU A 60 10.45 12.17 -5.64
N PHE A 61 11.70 12.06 -5.20
CA PHE A 61 12.10 12.57 -3.90
C PHE A 61 11.88 14.07 -3.79
N THR A 62 12.23 14.81 -4.85
CA THR A 62 12.05 16.27 -4.90
C THR A 62 10.58 16.66 -4.80
N ILE A 63 9.68 15.97 -5.51
CA ILE A 63 8.23 16.19 -5.43
C ILE A 63 7.73 15.92 -4.01
N LEU A 64 8.08 14.78 -3.43
CA LEU A 64 7.64 14.41 -2.08
C LEU A 64 8.14 15.42 -1.04
N LYS A 65 9.40 15.85 -1.14
CA LYS A 65 9.99 16.85 -0.26
C LYS A 65 9.27 18.21 -0.36
N ASN A 66 9.07 18.71 -1.58
CA ASN A 66 8.48 20.03 -1.81
C ASN A 66 7.00 20.09 -1.40
N ASN A 67 6.31 18.94 -1.37
CA ASN A 67 4.90 18.84 -0.94
C ASN A 67 4.74 18.37 0.51
N ALA A 68 5.81 18.29 1.30
CA ALA A 68 5.78 17.78 2.67
C ALA A 68 5.21 16.35 2.82
N GLN A 69 5.47 15.49 1.82
CA GLN A 69 5.00 14.09 1.73
C GLN A 69 6.11 13.05 1.92
N LEU A 70 7.23 13.43 2.56
CA LEU A 70 8.33 12.49 2.84
C LEU A 70 7.95 11.37 3.83
N ASN A 71 6.84 11.52 4.54
CA ASN A 71 6.27 10.50 5.42
C ASN A 71 5.79 9.24 4.69
N ILE A 72 5.66 9.28 3.35
CA ILE A 72 5.42 8.09 2.51
C ILE A 72 6.66 7.19 2.45
N LEU A 73 7.86 7.77 2.62
CA LEU A 73 9.12 7.05 2.62
C LEU A 73 9.53 6.70 4.05
N THR A 74 10.19 5.56 4.20
CA THR A 74 10.81 5.19 5.48
C THR A 74 12.13 5.94 5.62
N LYS A 75 12.29 6.75 6.67
CA LYS A 75 13.57 7.43 6.98
C LYS A 75 14.44 6.53 7.87
N LYS A 76 15.70 6.31 7.50
CA LYS A 76 16.72 5.68 8.36
C LYS A 76 18.00 6.52 8.31
N GLY A 77 18.30 7.22 9.40
CA GLY A 77 19.35 8.24 9.41
C GLY A 77 19.05 9.35 8.38
N ASP A 78 20.01 9.64 7.51
CA ASP A 78 19.87 10.63 6.45
C ASP A 78 19.33 10.07 5.13
N LYS A 79 18.97 8.79 5.11
CA LYS A 79 18.49 8.07 3.92
C LYS A 79 16.99 7.84 3.96
N TYR A 80 16.39 7.73 2.77
CA TYR A 80 14.97 7.48 2.58
C TYR A 80 14.77 6.25 1.71
N TYR A 81 13.79 5.43 2.08
CA TYR A 81 13.54 4.14 1.45
C TYR A 81 12.09 4.08 0.98
N LEU A 82 11.88 3.45 -0.19
CA LEU A 82 10.55 3.18 -0.72
C LEU A 82 9.76 2.25 0.23
N PRO A 83 8.42 2.22 0.13
CA PRO A 83 7.65 1.09 0.62
C PRO A 83 8.10 -0.22 -0.03
N ASN A 84 7.98 -1.33 0.70
CA ASN A 84 8.23 -2.67 0.18
C ASN A 84 6.92 -3.41 -0.10
N ALA A 85 6.44 -3.35 -1.34
CA ALA A 85 5.18 -3.97 -1.75
C ALA A 85 5.30 -5.47 -2.12
N LEU A 86 6.47 -6.09 -1.92
CA LEU A 86 6.64 -7.52 -2.22
C LEU A 86 5.74 -8.36 -1.30
N GLY A 87 4.84 -9.14 -1.91
CA GLY A 87 3.88 -9.97 -1.19
C GLY A 87 2.69 -9.22 -0.58
N ALA A 88 2.67 -7.89 -0.64
CA ALA A 88 1.59 -7.08 -0.07
C ALA A 88 0.42 -6.94 -1.05
N PHE A 89 -0.80 -6.99 -0.53
CA PHE A 89 -1.97 -6.55 -1.29
C PHE A 89 -2.03 -5.02 -1.38
N ILE A 90 -2.32 -4.51 -2.58
CA ILE A 90 -2.51 -3.08 -2.82
C ILE A 90 -3.98 -2.73 -2.60
N ARG A 91 -4.23 -1.74 -1.74
CA ARG A 91 -5.55 -1.16 -1.53
C ARG A 91 -5.56 0.31 -1.92
N SER A 92 -6.70 0.80 -2.40
CA SER A 92 -6.90 2.23 -2.60
C SER A 92 -7.01 2.94 -1.24
N SER A 93 -6.38 4.10 -1.11
CA SER A 93 -6.52 4.96 0.07
C SER A 93 -7.89 5.65 0.05
N ASN A 94 -8.55 5.73 1.21
CA ASN A 94 -9.78 6.50 1.38
C ASN A 94 -9.51 7.97 1.72
N TYR A 95 -8.60 8.59 0.99
CA TYR A 95 -8.19 9.98 1.20
C TYR A 95 -9.37 10.98 1.22
N SER A 96 -10.41 10.72 0.42
CA SER A 96 -11.61 11.58 0.36
C SER A 96 -12.64 11.32 1.46
N GLY A 97 -12.48 10.26 2.25
CA GLY A 97 -13.46 9.81 3.26
C GLY A 97 -14.76 9.23 2.68
N LYS A 98 -14.92 9.17 1.35
CA LYS A 98 -16.15 8.68 0.68
C LYS A 98 -16.18 7.17 0.46
N GLY A 99 -15.05 6.50 0.64
CA GLY A 99 -14.89 5.06 0.47
C GLY A 99 -15.35 4.27 1.70
N VAL A 100 -15.27 2.95 1.56
CA VAL A 100 -15.68 1.98 2.60
C VAL A 100 -14.60 1.69 3.65
N ASP A 101 -13.39 2.23 3.47
CA ASP A 101 -12.32 2.12 4.44
C ASP A 101 -12.65 2.97 5.66
N THR A 102 -12.77 2.32 6.82
CA THR A 102 -13.09 3.01 8.08
C THR A 102 -11.95 3.89 8.57
N ASP A 103 -10.74 3.68 8.06
CA ASP A 103 -9.58 4.51 8.34
C ASP A 103 -9.34 5.50 7.20
N ALA A 104 -9.91 6.70 7.34
CA ALA A 104 -9.75 7.78 6.36
C ALA A 104 -8.36 8.45 6.41
N ASN A 105 -7.58 8.20 7.47
CA ASN A 105 -6.28 8.85 7.69
C ASN A 105 -5.09 7.96 7.31
N ARG A 106 -5.35 6.78 6.73
CA ARG A 106 -4.29 5.87 6.29
C ARG A 106 -3.40 6.56 5.26
N LEU A 107 -2.14 6.74 5.64
CA LEU A 107 -1.13 7.33 4.79
C LEU A 107 -0.85 6.43 3.59
N ALA A 108 -0.68 7.03 2.41
CA ALA A 108 -0.23 6.29 1.24
C ALA A 108 1.14 5.64 1.51
N GLY A 109 1.31 4.38 1.09
CA GLY A 109 2.54 3.61 1.33
C GLY A 109 2.64 2.97 2.72
N SER A 110 1.70 3.23 3.63
CA SER A 110 1.63 2.53 4.92
C SER A 110 1.12 1.10 4.77
N PHE A 111 1.56 0.23 5.69
CA PHE A 111 1.11 -1.16 5.76
C PHE A 111 -0.04 -1.29 6.76
N GLN A 112 -0.91 -2.25 6.47
CA GLN A 112 -1.92 -2.71 7.41
C GLN A 112 -1.56 -4.14 7.80
N ASP A 113 -1.61 -4.43 9.10
CA ASP A 113 -1.43 -5.78 9.61
C ASP A 113 -2.57 -6.70 9.15
N ASP A 114 -2.26 -7.99 9.04
CA ASP A 114 -3.25 -9.02 8.72
C ASP A 114 -4.36 -9.03 9.79
N MET A 115 -5.61 -9.00 9.35
CA MET A 115 -6.75 -9.00 10.27
C MET A 115 -7.95 -9.74 9.69
N LEU A 116 -8.55 -10.58 10.53
CA LEU A 116 -9.88 -11.14 10.30
C LEU A 116 -10.93 -10.27 10.97
N LYS A 117 -12.07 -10.09 10.31
CA LYS A 117 -13.21 -9.44 10.95
C LYS A 117 -13.64 -10.28 12.16
N ALA A 118 -13.85 -9.61 13.29
CA ALA A 118 -14.33 -10.25 14.51
C ALA A 118 -15.63 -11.03 14.22
N HIS A 119 -15.65 -12.30 14.66
CA HIS A 119 -16.80 -13.19 14.54
C HIS A 119 -16.76 -14.21 15.69
N SER A 120 -17.91 -14.82 16.00
CA SER A 120 -18.05 -15.81 17.08
C SER A 120 -18.90 -16.99 16.62
N HIS A 121 -18.55 -18.19 17.10
CA HIS A 121 -19.35 -19.40 16.90
C HIS A 121 -19.89 -19.87 18.25
N LYS A 122 -21.19 -20.20 18.31
CA LYS A 122 -21.81 -20.88 19.46
C LYS A 122 -22.05 -22.32 19.07
N PHE A 123 -21.48 -23.28 19.80
CA PHE A 123 -21.80 -24.70 19.64
C PHE A 123 -22.39 -25.24 20.95
N GLU A 124 -23.42 -26.06 20.83
CA GLU A 124 -24.02 -26.83 21.93
C GLU A 124 -23.75 -28.31 21.67
N GLY A 125 -23.01 -28.96 22.59
CA GLY A 125 -22.71 -30.38 22.51
C GLY A 125 -23.24 -31.11 23.75
N ALA A 126 -23.85 -32.29 23.56
CA ALA A 126 -24.22 -33.18 24.65
C ALA A 126 -23.24 -34.37 24.68
N ALA A 127 -22.49 -34.54 25.77
CA ALA A 127 -21.82 -35.81 26.00
C ALA A 127 -22.90 -36.86 26.32
N ARG A 128 -23.05 -37.89 25.48
CA ARG A 128 -23.89 -39.05 25.80
C ARG A 128 -23.11 -39.92 26.81
N ASN A 129 -23.38 -39.72 28.09
CA ASN A 129 -22.96 -40.66 29.13
C ASN A 129 -24.15 -41.54 29.51
N ASP A 130 -23.96 -42.86 29.51
CA ASP A 130 -24.93 -43.78 30.08
C ASP A 130 -24.93 -43.60 31.60
N VAL A 131 -26.08 -43.26 32.18
CA VAL A 131 -26.23 -43.20 33.65
C VAL A 131 -26.80 -44.52 34.16
N SER A 132 -25.99 -45.30 34.87
CA SER A 132 -26.48 -46.45 35.62
C SER A 132 -26.90 -46.01 37.03
N GLY A 133 -28.20 -46.09 37.30
CA GLY A 133 -28.75 -45.99 38.65
C GLY A 133 -29.17 -44.58 39.07
N ARG A 134 -30.44 -44.24 38.81
CA ARG A 134 -31.36 -43.46 39.68
C ARG A 134 -32.56 -43.01 38.85
N GLY A 135 -33.63 -43.81 38.85
CA GLY A 135 -35.05 -43.41 38.71
C GLY A 135 -35.48 -42.41 37.61
N SER A 136 -34.64 -42.11 36.61
CA SER A 136 -34.92 -41.14 35.55
C SER A 136 -35.33 -41.89 34.28
N ASN A 137 -36.35 -41.38 33.59
CA ASN A 137 -36.85 -41.95 32.32
C ASN A 137 -35.91 -41.64 31.12
N SER A 138 -34.83 -40.90 31.36
CA SER A 138 -33.77 -40.62 30.38
C SER A 138 -32.51 -41.42 30.73
N LYS A 139 -32.04 -42.24 29.80
CA LYS A 139 -30.77 -42.97 29.87
C LYS A 139 -29.52 -42.08 29.78
N TYR A 140 -29.71 -40.77 29.59
CA TYR A 140 -28.63 -39.80 29.41
C TYR A 140 -28.72 -38.68 30.46
N ALA A 141 -27.59 -38.36 31.10
CA ALA A 141 -27.42 -37.13 31.89
C ALA A 141 -26.63 -36.09 31.10
N TRP A 142 -27.05 -34.82 31.22
CA TRP A 142 -26.30 -33.68 30.66
C TRP A 142 -25.00 -33.49 31.46
N ASN A 143 -23.87 -33.80 30.83
CA ASN A 143 -22.53 -33.59 31.38
C ASN A 143 -21.73 -32.73 30.38
N PRO A 144 -21.55 -31.43 30.62
CA PRO A 144 -20.83 -30.56 29.69
C PRO A 144 -19.34 -30.92 29.68
N ALA A 145 -18.83 -31.38 28.53
CA ALA A 145 -17.40 -31.59 28.29
C ALA A 145 -16.85 -30.44 27.44
N THR A 146 -15.61 -30.03 27.73
CA THR A 146 -14.90 -29.03 26.92
C THR A 146 -14.35 -29.69 25.66
N TYR A 147 -14.79 -29.23 24.50
CA TYR A 147 -14.25 -29.64 23.21
C TYR A 147 -13.42 -28.49 22.64
N SER A 148 -12.18 -28.78 22.23
CA SER A 148 -11.35 -27.85 21.48
C SER A 148 -11.37 -28.23 20.01
N THR A 149 -11.37 -27.23 19.14
CA THR A 149 -11.08 -27.43 17.71
C THR A 149 -9.57 -27.45 17.50
N GLU A 150 -9.13 -28.15 16.46
CA GLU A 150 -7.74 -28.08 15.98
C GLU A 150 -7.54 -26.86 15.07
N PRO A 151 -6.31 -26.37 14.92
CA PRO A 151 -5.99 -25.36 13.91
C PRO A 151 -6.23 -25.91 12.50
N GLU A 152 -6.99 -25.17 11.69
CA GLU A 152 -7.19 -25.47 10.26
C GLU A 152 -6.58 -24.34 9.42
N GLY A 153 -5.93 -24.70 8.31
CA GLY A 153 -5.28 -23.75 7.40
C GLY A 153 -3.75 -23.68 7.52
N GLY A 154 -3.17 -22.61 6.97
CA GLY A 154 -1.72 -22.40 6.90
C GLY A 154 -1.26 -21.12 7.61
N ALA A 155 0.01 -20.77 7.42
CA ALA A 155 0.64 -19.61 8.07
C ALA A 155 0.10 -18.24 7.59
N GLU A 156 -0.68 -18.20 6.51
CA GLU A 156 -1.16 -16.98 5.87
C GLU A 156 -2.66 -17.12 5.53
N THR A 157 -3.45 -16.09 5.84
CA THR A 157 -4.84 -16.01 5.35
C THR A 157 -4.89 -15.12 4.11
N ARG A 158 -5.23 -15.71 2.96
CA ARG A 158 -5.40 -14.96 1.71
C ARG A 158 -6.42 -15.58 0.76
N PRO A 159 -7.12 -14.78 -0.04
CA PRO A 159 -7.83 -15.29 -1.21
C PRO A 159 -6.86 -15.76 -2.30
N LYS A 160 -7.39 -16.38 -3.36
CA LYS A 160 -6.60 -16.64 -4.58
C LYS A 160 -6.05 -15.32 -5.13
N ASN A 161 -4.78 -15.30 -5.49
CA ASN A 161 -4.10 -14.12 -6.05
C ASN A 161 -3.13 -14.53 -7.17
N ILE A 162 -2.59 -13.53 -7.87
CA ILE A 162 -1.50 -13.66 -8.84
C ILE A 162 -0.34 -12.76 -8.40
N SER A 163 0.89 -13.26 -8.53
CA SER A 163 2.10 -12.49 -8.22
C SER A 163 2.57 -11.71 -9.44
N MET A 164 2.86 -10.42 -9.26
CA MET A 164 3.37 -9.51 -10.29
C MET A 164 4.42 -8.59 -9.69
N TYR A 165 5.37 -8.13 -10.50
CA TYR A 165 6.34 -7.12 -10.10
C TYR A 165 5.66 -5.76 -10.02
N THR A 166 5.83 -5.05 -8.91
CA THR A 166 5.31 -3.70 -8.72
C THR A 166 6.46 -2.70 -8.84
N TYR A 167 6.32 -1.77 -9.79
CA TYR A 167 7.32 -0.74 -10.08
C TYR A 167 6.75 0.65 -9.79
N ILE A 168 7.64 1.57 -9.41
CA ILE A 168 7.37 3.00 -9.27
C ILE A 168 8.26 3.80 -10.22
N LYS A 169 7.69 4.82 -10.88
CA LYS A 169 8.46 5.75 -11.70
C LYS A 169 9.11 6.81 -10.80
N VAL A 170 10.44 6.86 -10.76
CA VAL A 170 11.18 7.79 -9.90
C VAL A 170 11.71 9.00 -10.65
N ASP A 171 11.90 8.88 -11.96
CA ASP A 171 12.33 9.98 -12.82
C ASP A 171 11.81 9.85 -14.26
N LYS A 172 11.96 10.93 -15.04
CA LYS A 172 11.47 11.06 -16.42
C LYS A 172 11.89 9.93 -17.33
#